data_AF-A0A0S8JEQ8-F1
#
_entry.id   AF-A0A0S8JEQ8-F1
#
_cell.length_a   1.000
_cell.length_b   1.000
_cell.length_c   1.000
_cell.angle_alpha   90.00
_cell.angle_beta   90.00
_cell.angle_gamma   90.00
#
_symmetry.space_group_name_H-M   'P 1'
#
loop_
_entity.id
_entity.type
_entity.pdbx_description
1 polymer ?
#
loop_
_entity_poly.entity_id
_entity_poly.type
_entity_poly.pdbx_seq_one_letter_code
_entity_poly.pdbx_strand_id
1 'polypeptide(L)' 'MDYTCYDIAQMIDHSLLRPELTEEDVHKGCQIAKKYKVATVCCRPSEV' A
#
# COMPACT_ATOMS: atom_id res chain seq x y z
N MET A 1 -1.08 -24.37 9.92
CA MET A 1 -0.13 -23.26 9.89
C MET A 1 -0.95 -22.03 10.15
N ASP A 2 -0.81 -21.46 11.34
CA ASP A 2 -1.64 -20.35 11.78
C ASP A 2 -0.89 -19.07 11.43
N TYR A 3 -1.46 -18.27 10.52
CA TYR A 3 -0.93 -16.97 10.16
C TYR A 3 -1.66 -15.89 10.94
N THR A 4 -0.93 -14.90 11.44
CA THR A 4 -1.52 -13.68 11.95
C THR A 4 -1.82 -12.72 10.79
N CYS A 5 -2.70 -11.74 11.02
CA CYS A 5 -2.90 -10.68 10.04
C CYS A 5 -1.61 -9.91 9.72
N TYR A 6 -0.68 -9.82 10.67
CA TYR A 6 0.61 -9.18 10.46
C TYR A 6 1.49 -9.98 9.49
N ASP A 7 1.52 -11.30 9.62
CA ASP A 7 2.26 -12.19 8.72
C ASP A 7 1.72 -12.08 7.29
N ILE A 8 0.39 -12.00 7.16
CA ILE A 8 -0.27 -11.78 5.87
C ILE A 8 0.08 -10.39 5.30
N ALA A 9 0.09 -9.35 6.13
CA ALA A 9 0.43 -8.00 5.69
C ALA A 9 1.85 -7.90 5.10
N GLN A 10 2.82 -8.66 5.64
CA GLN A 10 4.18 -8.72 5.09
C GLN A 10 4.26 -9.36 3.68
N MET A 11 3.15 -9.85 3.13
CA MET A 11 3.06 -10.41 1.78
C MET A 11 2.27 -9.52 0.81
N ILE A 12 1.79 -8.35 1.26
CA ILE A 12 0.95 -7.46 0.47
C ILE A 12 1.78 -6.36 -0.18
N ASP A 13 1.59 -6.19 -1.49
CA ASP A 13 1.95 -4.98 -2.25
C ASP A 13 0.71 -4.11 -2.46
N HIS A 14 0.68 -2.92 -1.85
CA HIS A 14 -0.48 -2.04 -1.89
C HIS A 14 -0.49 -1.21 -3.19
N SER A 15 -1.28 -1.65 -4.16
CA SER A 15 -1.36 -1.00 -5.47
C SER A 15 -2.22 0.28 -5.46
N LEU A 16 -1.59 1.41 -5.81
CA LEU A 16 -2.17 2.75 -5.98
C LEU A 16 -2.06 3.21 -7.44
N LEU A 17 -2.51 2.36 -8.38
CA LEU A 17 -2.27 2.53 -9.82
C LEU A 17 -3.51 2.92 -10.62
N ARG A 18 -4.65 3.18 -9.96
CA ARG A 18 -5.84 3.63 -10.68
C ARG A 18 -5.59 5.01 -11.30
N PRO A 19 -5.94 5.23 -12.59
CA PRO A 19 -5.58 6.46 -13.29
C PRO A 19 -6.34 7.67 -12.75
N GLU A 20 -7.46 7.47 -12.05
CA GLU A 20 -8.24 8.55 -11.44
C GLU A 20 -7.70 9.01 -10.07
N LEU A 21 -6.68 8.35 -9.51
CA LEU A 21 -6.13 8.72 -8.20
C LEU A 21 -5.37 10.04 -8.27
N THR A 22 -5.70 10.94 -7.36
CA THR A 22 -4.95 12.18 -7.12
C THR A 22 -3.72 11.92 -6.24
N GLU A 23 -2.80 12.89 -6.17
CA GLU A 23 -1.66 12.81 -5.23
C GLU A 23 -2.10 12.67 -3.77
N GLU A 24 -3.22 13.31 -3.40
CA GLU A 24 -3.79 13.19 -2.06
C GLU A 24 -4.29 11.76 -1.79
N ASP A 25 -4.90 11.11 -2.79
CA ASP A 25 -5.33 9.71 -2.68
C ASP A 25 -4.15 8.77 -2.53
N VAL A 26 -3.05 9.02 -3.26
CA VAL A 26 -1.81 8.25 -3.12
C VAL A 26 -1.23 8.43 -1.72
N HIS A 27 -1.19 9.66 -1.20
CA HIS A 27 -0.73 9.93 0.16
C HIS A 27 -1.58 9.20 1.22
N LYS A 28 -2.90 9.23 1.09
CA LYS A 28 -3.82 8.48 1.95
C LYS A 28 -3.59 6.97 1.86
N GLY A 29 -3.38 6.44 0.66
CA GLY A 29 -3.03 5.04 0.43
C GLY A 29 -1.73 4.65 1.14
N CYS A 30 -0.68 5.47 1.03
CA CYS A 30 0.57 5.27 1.75
C CYS A 30 0.40 5.28 3.27
N GLN A 31 -0.48 6.13 3.82
CA GLN A 31 -0.79 6.13 5.25
C GLN A 31 -1.46 4.83 5.68
N ILE A 32 -2.37 4.28 4.87
CA ILE A 32 -3.03 2.99 5.12
C ILE A 32 -2.02 1.85 5.09
N ALA A 33 -1.17 1.79 4.06
CA ALA A 33 -0.09 0.83 3.95
C ALA A 33 0.82 0.84 5.19
N LYS A 34 1.21 2.04 5.65
CA LYS A 34 2.02 2.22 6.87
C LYS A 34 1.29 1.78 8.14
N LYS A 35 -0.02 2.06 8.26
CA LYS A 35 -0.84 1.67 9.40
C LYS A 35 -0.90 0.15 9.55
N TYR A 36 -1.06 -0.58 8.45
CA TYR A 36 -1.16 -2.05 8.46
C TYR A 36 0.16 -2.77 8.26
N LYS A 37 1.27 -2.02 8.12
CA LYS A 37 2.62 -2.57 7.93
C LYS A 37 2.70 -3.51 6.74
N VAL A 38 2.05 -3.17 5.63
CA VAL A 38 2.21 -3.95 4.39
C VAL A 38 3.66 -3.87 3.89
N ALA A 39 4.09 -4.84 3.08
CA ALA A 39 5.47 -4.93 2.63
C ALA A 39 5.89 -3.76 1.74
N THR A 40 5.06 -3.44 0.74
CA THR A 40 5.36 -2.44 -0.28
C THR A 40 4.12 -1.66 -0.71
N VAL A 41 4.37 -0.55 -1.40
CA VAL A 41 3.35 0.23 -2.11
C VAL A 41 3.80 0.36 -3.56
N CYS A 42 2.88 0.16 -4.50
CA CYS A 42 3.14 0.35 -5.92
C CYS A 42 2.36 1.59 -6.42
N CYS A 43 3.08 2.62 -6.86
CA CYS A 43 2.53 3.88 -7.38
C CYS A 43 3.17 4.23 -8.73
N ARG A 44 2.72 5.32 -9.37
CA ARG A 44 3.33 5.77 -10.62
C ARG A 44 4.75 6.29 -10.36
N PRO A 45 5.68 6.16 -11.33
CA PRO A 45 7.06 6.61 -11.12
C PRO A 45 7.23 8.08 -10.73
N SER A 46 6.28 8.95 -11.11
CA SER A 46 6.28 10.38 -10.76
C SER A 46 5.89 10.67 -9.30
N GLU A 47 5.51 9.65 -8.52
CA GLU A 47 4.95 9.75 -7.17
C GLU A 47 5.87 9.16 -6.10
N VAL A 48 7.12 8.85 -6.48
CA VAL A 48 8.18 8.31 -5.61
C VAL A 48 9.10 9.42 -5.12
#